data_AF-A0A4Q1VWX3-F1
#
_entry.id   AF-A0A4Q1VWX3-F1
#
_cell.length_a   1.000
_cell.length_b   1.000
_cell.length_c   1.000
_cell.angle_alpha   90.00
_cell.angle_beta   90.00
_cell.angle_gamma   90.00
#
_symmetry.space_group_name_H-M   'P 1'
#
loop_
_entity.id
_entity.type
_entity.pdbx_description
1 polymer ?
#
loop_
_entity_poly.entity_id
_entity_poly.type
_entity_poly.pdbx_seq_one_letter_code
_entity_poly.pdbx_strand_id
1 'polypeptide(L)'
;MAAENAETGPLWWTGVAVIGLVFLALGYGALPVGRDSLVTVEIEAPLPVRRVLVEGSGRNPDNYFTQRLKVALPGNDSAEVSPVRKLLIPEIEDLKRGTVRFLIDPLSRQIYEASLDGRVLLSYIRSAGTRRRNAFIAMLVGLFCVGVGALGLAPVARTGEKTPARSES
;
A
#
# COMPACT_ATOMS: atom_id res chain seq x y z
N MET A 1 31.91 31.71 -0.64
CA MET A 1 30.73 30.89 -0.97
C MET A 1 30.94 29.39 -0.68
N ALA A 2 31.72 29.01 0.34
CA ALA A 2 31.99 27.59 0.66
C ALA A 2 31.25 27.08 1.90
N ALA A 3 30.72 27.97 2.74
CA ALA A 3 30.03 27.61 3.99
C ALA A 3 28.57 27.13 3.76
N GLU A 4 27.89 27.63 2.73
CA GLU A 4 26.48 27.30 2.44
C GLU A 4 26.27 25.87 1.92
N ASN A 5 27.30 25.27 1.30
CA ASN A 5 27.23 23.91 0.75
C ASN A 5 27.53 22.82 1.79
N ALA A 6 28.06 23.18 2.96
CA ALA A 6 28.44 22.21 3.99
C ALA A 6 27.24 21.76 4.85
N GLU A 7 26.25 22.62 5.06
CA GLU A 7 25.08 22.32 5.89
C GLU A 7 23.97 21.59 5.13
N THR A 8 23.91 21.76 3.82
CA THR A 8 22.87 21.14 2.96
C THR A 8 23.12 19.66 2.70
N GLY A 9 24.38 19.21 2.68
CA GLY A 9 24.75 17.81 2.46
C GLY A 9 24.18 16.84 3.53
N PRO A 10 24.45 17.06 4.82
CA PRO A 10 23.93 16.21 5.89
C PRO A 10 22.40 16.23 6.00
N LEU A 11 21.78 17.40 5.79
CA LEU A 11 20.31 17.55 5.80
C LEU A 11 19.66 16.72 4.69
N TRP A 12 20.22 16.77 3.48
CA TRP A 12 19.76 16.00 2.32
C TRP A 12 19.79 14.49 2.59
N TRP A 13 20.93 13.96 3.04
CA TRP A 13 21.08 12.53 3.29
C TRP A 13 20.20 12.03 4.45
N THR A 14 20.00 12.87 5.46
CA THR A 14 19.02 12.60 6.53
C THR A 14 17.61 12.52 5.95
N GLY A 15 17.23 13.44 5.08
CA GLY A 15 15.95 13.41 4.37
C GLY A 15 15.76 12.12 3.56
N VAL A 16 16.77 11.68 2.81
CA VAL A 16 16.74 10.41 2.05
C VAL A 16 16.54 9.21 2.97
N ALA A 17 17.23 9.15 4.11
CA ALA A 17 17.07 8.09 5.09
C ALA A 17 15.66 8.07 5.70
N VAL A 18 15.11 9.24 6.06
CA VAL A 18 13.74 9.36 6.58
C VAL A 18 12.70 8.92 5.56
N ILE A 19 12.84 9.34 4.30
CA ILE A 19 11.98 8.88 3.21
C ILE A 19 12.05 7.34 3.10
N GLY A 20 13.24 6.77 3.20
CA GLY A 20 13.43 5.33 3.21
C GLY A 20 12.69 4.61 4.33
N LEU A 21 12.75 5.15 5.56
CA LEU A 21 12.00 4.64 6.71
C LEU A 21 10.48 4.73 6.50
N VAL A 22 9.99 5.82 5.90
CA VAL A 22 8.57 5.96 5.56
C VAL A 22 8.14 4.88 4.57
N PHE A 23 8.92 4.63 3.52
CA PHE A 23 8.63 3.56 2.56
C PHE A 23 8.65 2.16 3.19
N LEU A 24 9.57 1.89 4.12
CA LEU A 24 9.60 0.65 4.89
C LEU A 24 8.35 0.49 5.74
N ALA A 25 7.96 1.51 6.49
CA ALA A 25 6.77 1.51 7.33
C ALA A 25 5.48 1.31 6.50
N LEU A 26 5.36 2.03 5.38
CA LEU A 26 4.24 1.90 4.45
C LEU A 26 4.20 0.50 3.81
N GLY A 27 5.34 -0.03 3.38
CA GLY A 27 5.43 -1.37 2.83
C GLY A 27 5.04 -2.45 3.83
N TYR A 28 5.49 -2.32 5.09
CA TYR A 28 5.14 -3.23 6.17
C TYR A 28 3.65 -3.22 6.47
N GLY A 29 3.06 -2.04 6.66
CA GLY A 29 1.61 -1.88 6.88
C GLY A 29 0.75 -2.28 5.68
N ALA A 30 1.33 -2.33 4.48
CA ALA A 30 0.63 -2.76 3.28
C ALA A 30 0.64 -4.27 3.05
N LEU A 31 1.34 -5.07 3.86
CA LEU A 31 1.37 -6.53 3.72
C LEU A 31 -0.04 -7.13 3.74
N PRO A 32 -0.29 -8.23 2.99
CA PRO A 32 -1.61 -8.83 2.98
C PRO A 32 -1.92 -9.47 4.33
N VAL A 33 -3.12 -9.19 4.84
CA VAL A 33 -3.66 -9.85 6.04
C VAL A 33 -3.98 -11.32 5.76
N GLY A 34 -3.86 -12.17 6.78
CA GLY A 34 -4.17 -13.60 6.67
C GLY A 34 -5.65 -13.84 6.42
N ARG A 35 -5.98 -14.93 5.71
CA ARG A 35 -7.38 -15.26 5.34
C ARG A 35 -8.30 -15.34 6.56
N ASP A 36 -7.79 -15.79 7.70
CA ASP A 36 -8.52 -15.98 8.95
C ASP A 36 -8.94 -14.66 9.62
N SER A 37 -8.31 -13.54 9.24
CA SER A 37 -8.66 -12.19 9.71
C SER A 37 -9.69 -11.49 8.82
N LEU A 38 -10.08 -12.12 7.71
CA LEU A 38 -11.04 -11.56 6.77
C LEU A 38 -12.46 -11.88 7.21
N VAL A 39 -13.34 -10.91 7.05
CA VAL A 39 -14.76 -11.05 7.28
C VAL A 39 -15.43 -11.56 6.00
N THR A 40 -16.27 -12.57 6.14
CA THR A 40 -17.15 -13.02 5.06
C THR A 40 -18.41 -12.16 5.03
N VAL A 41 -18.76 -11.63 3.86
CA VAL A 41 -20.01 -10.90 3.62
C VAL A 41 -20.72 -11.52 2.42
N GLU A 42 -21.98 -11.88 2.58
CA GLU A 42 -22.81 -12.42 1.51
C GLU A 42 -23.87 -11.39 1.13
N ILE A 43 -24.04 -11.15 -0.16
CA ILE A 43 -24.97 -10.16 -0.69
C ILE A 43 -25.67 -10.74 -1.90
N GLU A 44 -26.99 -10.66 -1.89
CA GLU A 44 -27.83 -11.05 -3.01
C GLU A 44 -27.88 -9.93 -4.06
N ALA A 45 -27.83 -10.32 -5.34
CA ALA A 45 -27.96 -9.39 -6.45
C ALA A 45 -29.37 -8.76 -6.52
N PRO A 46 -29.53 -7.55 -7.09
CA PRO A 46 -28.49 -6.72 -7.73
C PRO A 46 -27.60 -5.99 -6.72
N LEU A 47 -26.31 -5.97 -7.02
CA LEU A 47 -25.32 -5.33 -6.14
C LEU A 47 -25.24 -3.82 -6.38
N PRO A 48 -25.17 -2.99 -5.32
CA PRO A 48 -24.98 -1.55 -5.45
C PRO A 48 -23.51 -1.23 -5.80
N VAL A 49 -23.10 -1.57 -7.03
CA VAL A 49 -21.76 -1.33 -7.56
C VAL A 49 -21.66 0.07 -8.13
N ARG A 50 -20.67 0.85 -7.68
CA ARG A 50 -20.29 2.13 -8.28
C ARG A 50 -18.89 2.02 -8.87
N ARG A 51 -18.78 2.20 -10.19
CA ARG A 51 -17.48 2.40 -10.85
C ARG A 51 -17.06 3.86 -10.70
N VAL A 52 -15.85 4.09 -10.19
CA VAL A 52 -15.19 5.39 -10.27
C VAL A 52 -13.97 5.22 -11.17
N LEU A 53 -14.00 5.87 -12.33
CA LEU A 53 -12.83 6.03 -13.19
C LEU A 53 -11.89 7.03 -12.48
N VAL A 54 -10.72 6.59 -12.05
CA VAL A 54 -9.69 7.53 -11.61
C VAL A 54 -8.84 7.83 -12.84
N GLU A 55 -9.16 8.93 -13.50
CA GLU A 55 -8.39 9.46 -14.62
C GLU A 55 -7.10 10.08 -14.07
N GLY A 56 -6.09 9.22 -13.86
CA GLY A 56 -4.73 9.69 -13.58
C GLY A 56 -4.12 10.22 -14.88
N SER A 57 -4.00 11.54 -14.98
CA SER A 57 -3.24 12.23 -16.04
C SER A 57 -1.90 11.53 -16.30
N GLY A 58 -1.73 10.94 -17.49
CA GLY A 58 -0.44 10.45 -17.97
C GLY A 58 -0.48 9.09 -18.66
N ARG A 59 -0.63 9.11 -19.99
CA ARG A 59 0.04 8.24 -21.00
C ARG A 59 0.22 6.75 -20.67
N ASN A 60 -0.75 6.10 -20.01
CA ASN A 60 -0.82 4.64 -19.93
C ASN A 60 -2.30 4.22 -20.11
N PRO A 61 -2.66 3.42 -21.14
CA PRO A 61 -4.05 3.06 -21.44
C PRO A 61 -4.70 2.09 -20.42
N ASP A 62 -3.99 1.73 -19.35
CA ASP A 62 -4.55 0.99 -18.21
C ASP A 62 -5.38 1.93 -17.32
N ASN A 63 -6.59 2.24 -17.78
CA ASN A 63 -7.58 2.99 -17.02
C ASN A 63 -7.76 2.39 -15.62
N TYR A 64 -7.43 3.16 -14.59
CA TYR A 64 -7.58 2.75 -13.19
C TYR A 64 -9.06 2.84 -12.78
N PHE A 65 -9.83 1.80 -13.06
CA PHE A 65 -11.17 1.64 -12.49
C PHE A 65 -11.05 1.22 -11.03
N THR A 66 -11.61 2.03 -10.12
CA THR A 66 -11.87 1.57 -8.75
C THR A 66 -13.33 1.20 -8.66
N GLN A 67 -13.60 -0.10 -8.48
CA GLN A 67 -14.93 -0.61 -8.21
C GLN A 67 -15.21 -0.45 -6.72
N ARG A 68 -16.30 0.23 -6.38
CA ARG A 68 -16.73 0.42 -5.00
C ARG A 68 -18.08 -0.25 -4.79
N LEU A 69 -18.20 -1.02 -3.71
CA LEU A 69 -19.42 -1.68 -3.31
C LEU A 69 -19.82 -1.18 -1.92
N LYS A 70 -21.10 -0.88 -1.75
CA LYS A 70 -21.66 -0.67 -0.41
C LYS A 70 -22.05 -2.01 0.18
N VAL A 71 -21.47 -2.35 1.32
CA VAL A 71 -21.70 -3.61 2.04
C VAL A 71 -21.90 -3.32 3.52
N ALA A 72 -22.68 -4.16 4.21
CA ALA A 72 -22.76 -4.10 5.67
C ALA A 72 -21.56 -4.88 6.24
N LEU A 73 -20.81 -4.27 7.16
CA LEU A 73 -19.71 -4.92 7.87
C LEU A 73 -20.06 -5.07 9.35
N PRO A 74 -19.47 -6.05 10.06
CA PRO A 74 -19.62 -6.16 11.51
C PRO A 74 -19.20 -4.85 12.19
N GLY A 75 -20.11 -4.24 12.95
CA GLY A 75 -19.88 -2.96 13.64
C GLY A 75 -20.00 -1.70 12.75
N ASN A 76 -20.41 -1.84 11.48
CA ASN A 76 -20.70 -0.71 10.62
C ASN A 76 -21.86 -1.03 9.64
N ASP A 77 -22.99 -0.35 9.83
CA ASP A 77 -24.23 -0.57 9.07
C ASP A 77 -24.07 -0.34 7.57
N SER A 78 -23.09 0.49 7.17
CA SER A 78 -22.73 0.66 5.76
C SER A 78 -21.26 1.03 5.60
N ALA A 79 -20.52 0.20 4.88
CA ALA A 79 -19.14 0.44 4.50
C ALA A 79 -19.00 0.42 2.97
N GLU A 80 -18.24 1.38 2.44
CA GLU A 80 -17.79 1.32 1.06
C GLU A 80 -16.48 0.54 1.00
N VAL A 81 -16.49 -0.57 0.26
CA VAL A 81 -15.36 -1.48 0.08
C VAL A 81 -14.95 -1.53 -1.39
N SER A 82 -13.69 -1.86 -1.66
CA SER A 82 -13.18 -1.98 -3.03
C SER A 82 -12.26 -3.18 -3.20
N PRO A 83 -12.15 -3.76 -4.40
CA PRO A 83 -11.09 -4.74 -4.68
C PRO A 83 -9.70 -4.15 -4.43
N VAL A 84 -8.73 -5.03 -4.14
CA VAL A 84 -7.31 -4.62 -4.08
C VAL A 84 -6.94 -3.88 -5.38
N ARG A 85 -6.14 -2.81 -5.25
CA ARG A 85 -5.74 -1.94 -6.37
C ARG A 85 -5.35 -2.75 -7.62
N LYS A 86 -5.82 -2.29 -8.78
CA LYS A 86 -5.63 -2.90 -10.12
C LYS A 86 -6.38 -4.22 -10.34
N LEU A 87 -7.30 -4.61 -9.45
CA LEU A 87 -8.20 -5.73 -9.64
C LEU A 87 -9.63 -5.24 -9.86
N LEU A 88 -10.35 -5.98 -10.69
CA LEU A 88 -11.76 -5.77 -10.99
C LEU A 88 -12.49 -7.10 -10.86
N ILE A 89 -13.78 -7.02 -10.59
CA ILE A 89 -14.68 -8.17 -10.60
C ILE A 89 -15.74 -7.84 -11.66
N PRO A 90 -15.47 -8.10 -12.96
CA PRO A 90 -16.39 -7.73 -14.03
C PRO A 90 -17.78 -8.36 -13.88
N GLU A 91 -17.82 -9.61 -13.42
CA GLU A 91 -19.04 -10.42 -13.40
C GLU A 91 -20.10 -9.92 -12.41
N ILE A 92 -19.72 -9.17 -11.37
CA ILE A 92 -20.68 -8.70 -10.34
C ILE A 92 -21.42 -7.43 -10.74
N GLU A 93 -21.06 -6.82 -11.86
CA GLU A 93 -21.63 -5.53 -12.28
C GLU A 93 -22.93 -5.68 -13.05
N ASP A 94 -22.98 -6.65 -13.96
CA ASP A 94 -24.17 -6.99 -14.73
C ASP A 94 -25.00 -8.10 -14.05
N LEU A 95 -24.64 -8.44 -12.81
CA LEU A 95 -25.27 -9.52 -12.06
C LEU A 95 -26.70 -9.14 -11.66
N LYS A 96 -27.67 -9.81 -12.28
CA LYS A 96 -29.10 -9.60 -12.00
C LYS A 96 -29.64 -10.46 -10.86
N ARG A 97 -29.05 -11.64 -10.64
CA ARG A 97 -29.48 -12.67 -9.68
C ARG A 97 -28.27 -13.49 -9.23
N GLY A 98 -28.38 -14.10 -8.05
CA GLY A 98 -27.34 -14.92 -7.45
C GLY A 98 -26.78 -14.32 -6.16
N THR A 99 -26.09 -15.14 -5.37
CA THR A 99 -25.48 -14.71 -4.11
C THR A 99 -23.98 -14.56 -4.29
N VAL A 100 -23.46 -13.36 -4.04
CA VAL A 100 -22.03 -13.10 -4.06
C VAL A 100 -21.50 -13.07 -2.64
N ARG A 101 -20.54 -13.94 -2.38
CA ARG A 101 -19.78 -13.99 -1.15
C ARG A 101 -18.45 -13.29 -1.34
N PHE A 102 -18.16 -12.33 -0.48
CA PHE A 102 -16.92 -11.57 -0.43
C PHE A 102 -16.13 -11.94 0.82
N LEU A 103 -14.81 -12.07 0.70
CA LEU A 103 -13.89 -11.98 1.85
C LEU A 103 -13.26 -10.60 1.87
N ILE A 104 -13.49 -9.87 2.96
CA ILE A 104 -13.18 -8.46 3.09
C ILE A 104 -12.29 -8.25 4.31
N ASP A 105 -11.25 -7.43 4.17
CA ASP A 105 -10.50 -6.90 5.29
C ASP A 105 -11.29 -5.72 5.90
N PRO A 106 -11.80 -5.84 7.15
CA PRO A 106 -12.63 -4.80 7.76
C PRO A 106 -11.85 -3.52 8.08
N LEU A 107 -10.52 -3.61 8.24
CA LEU A 107 -9.66 -2.47 8.55
C LEU A 107 -9.33 -1.70 7.28
N SER A 108 -8.86 -2.39 6.23
CA SER A 108 -8.49 -1.71 4.98
C SER A 108 -9.65 -1.52 4.00
N ARG A 109 -10.83 -2.08 4.30
CA ARG A 109 -12.05 -2.06 3.46
C ARG A 109 -11.78 -2.63 2.06
N GLN A 110 -10.88 -3.61 1.96
CA GLN A 110 -10.48 -4.23 0.71
C GLN A 110 -11.08 -5.62 0.55
N ILE A 111 -11.62 -5.90 -0.64
CA ILE A 111 -12.09 -7.22 -1.04
C ILE A 111 -10.88 -8.03 -1.52
N TYR A 112 -10.63 -9.15 -0.85
CA TYR A 112 -9.57 -10.09 -1.18
C TYR A 112 -10.06 -11.26 -2.02
N GLU A 113 -11.30 -11.70 -1.79
CA GLU A 113 -11.90 -12.82 -2.51
C GLU A 113 -13.35 -12.48 -2.83
N ALA A 114 -13.82 -12.94 -3.99
CA ALA A 114 -15.22 -12.87 -4.36
C ALA A 114 -15.61 -14.19 -5.04
N SER A 115 -16.76 -14.74 -4.65
CA SER A 115 -17.33 -15.93 -5.27
C SER A 115 -18.82 -15.75 -5.50
N LEU A 116 -19.30 -16.16 -6.67
CA LEU A 116 -20.71 -16.18 -7.05
C LEU A 116 -21.20 -17.62 -7.05
N ASP A 117 -22.18 -17.95 -6.21
CA ASP A 117 -22.78 -19.29 -6.14
C ASP A 117 -21.73 -20.43 -6.08
N GLY A 118 -20.65 -20.22 -5.31
CA GLY A 118 -19.54 -21.17 -5.17
C GLY A 118 -18.44 -21.08 -6.23
N ARG A 119 -18.64 -20.35 -7.34
CA ARG A 119 -17.61 -20.06 -8.34
C ARG A 119 -16.75 -18.88 -7.92
N VAL A 120 -15.45 -19.08 -7.76
CA VAL A 120 -14.50 -17.99 -7.45
C VAL A 120 -14.36 -17.05 -8.66
N LEU A 121 -14.73 -15.78 -8.46
CA LEU A 121 -14.56 -14.69 -9.43
C LEU A 121 -13.22 -13.95 -9.22
N LEU A 122 -12.87 -13.73 -7.95
CA LEU A 122 -11.61 -13.14 -7.54
C LEU A 122 -11.01 -14.01 -6.44
N SER A 123 -9.78 -14.48 -6.61
CA SER A 123 -9.12 -15.34 -5.63
C SER A 123 -8.29 -14.55 -4.62
N TYR A 124 -8.30 -15.00 -3.36
CA TYR A 124 -7.43 -14.45 -2.32
C TYR A 124 -5.96 -14.44 -2.73
N ILE A 125 -5.47 -15.52 -3.36
CA ILE A 125 -4.06 -15.65 -3.78
C ILE A 125 -3.68 -14.52 -4.75
N ARG A 126 -4.56 -14.16 -5.69
CA ARG A 126 -4.32 -13.08 -6.65
C ARG A 126 -4.28 -11.70 -5.97
N SER A 127 -5.22 -11.47 -5.05
CA SER A 127 -5.32 -10.22 -4.28
C SER A 127 -4.13 -10.05 -3.33
N ALA A 128 -3.83 -11.08 -2.54
CA ALA A 128 -2.69 -11.11 -1.63
C ALA A 128 -1.35 -11.02 -2.37
N GLY A 129 -1.21 -11.69 -3.52
CA GLY A 129 -0.03 -11.63 -4.36
C GLY A 129 0.24 -10.22 -4.90
N THR A 130 -0.79 -9.56 -5.43
CA THR A 130 -0.70 -8.16 -5.90
C THR A 130 -0.28 -7.23 -4.77
N ARG A 131 -0.92 -7.36 -3.60
CA ARG A 131 -0.64 -6.51 -2.44
C ARG A 131 0.76 -6.76 -1.87
N ARG A 132 1.18 -8.03 -1.76
CA ARG A 132 2.53 -8.44 -1.35
C ARG A 132 3.60 -7.90 -2.29
N ARG A 133 3.39 -7.98 -3.61
CA ARG A 133 4.34 -7.43 -4.58
C ARG A 133 4.54 -5.93 -4.39
N ASN A 134 3.45 -5.16 -4.23
CA ASN A 134 3.54 -3.73 -4.01
C ASN A 134 4.21 -3.39 -2.66
N ALA A 135 3.87 -4.13 -1.60
CA ALA A 135 4.51 -4.00 -0.29
C ALA A 135 6.02 -4.24 -0.37
N PHE A 136 6.45 -5.31 -1.05
CA PHE A 136 7.88 -5.58 -1.23
C PHE A 136 8.60 -4.55 -2.09
N ILE A 137 7.98 -4.04 -3.15
CA ILE A 137 8.56 -2.95 -3.93
C ILE A 137 8.79 -1.73 -3.03
N ALA A 138 7.79 -1.34 -2.24
CA ALA A 138 7.92 -0.23 -1.30
C ALA A 138 9.02 -0.49 -0.26
N MET A 139 9.10 -1.69 0.30
CA MET A 139 10.14 -2.06 1.25
C MET A 139 11.54 -2.04 0.64
N LEU A 140 11.71 -2.55 -0.58
CA LEU A 140 13.01 -2.54 -1.27
C LEU A 140 13.47 -1.13 -1.61
N VAL A 141 12.55 -0.28 -2.09
CA VAL A 141 12.82 1.15 -2.28
C VAL A 141 13.21 1.81 -0.96
N GLY A 142 12.47 1.52 0.11
CA GLY A 142 12.76 2.05 1.43
C GLY A 142 14.13 1.64 1.95
N LEU A 143 14.46 0.35 1.86
CA LEU A 143 15.76 -0.20 2.26
C LEU A 143 16.90 0.43 1.45
N PHE A 144 16.71 0.59 0.15
CA PHE A 144 17.69 1.26 -0.71
C PHE A 144 17.93 2.71 -0.28
N CYS A 145 16.86 3.48 -0.04
CA CYS A 145 16.97 4.86 0.44
C CYS A 145 17.67 4.94 1.80
N VAL A 146 17.36 4.05 2.75
CA VAL A 146 18.05 4.00 4.05
C VAL A 146 19.54 3.71 3.86
N GLY A 147 19.88 2.71 3.04
CA GLY A 147 21.28 2.36 2.76
C GLY A 147 22.07 3.51 2.13
N VAL A 148 21.49 4.16 1.12
CA VAL A 148 22.11 5.31 0.44
C VAL A 148 22.23 6.52 1.38
N GLY A 149 21.19 6.83 2.16
CA GLY A 149 21.22 7.90 3.15
C GLY A 149 22.29 7.69 4.22
N ALA A 150 22.41 6.45 4.74
CA ALA A 150 23.42 6.10 5.72
C ALA A 150 24.85 6.23 5.17
N LEU A 151 25.09 5.80 3.91
CA LEU A 151 26.39 5.97 3.25
C LEU A 151 26.73 7.45 3.03
N GLY A 152 25.74 8.28 2.70
CA GLY A 152 25.91 9.73 2.57
C GLY A 152 26.24 10.45 3.89
N LEU A 153 25.76 9.92 5.03
CA LEU A 153 26.03 10.45 6.37
C LEU A 153 27.33 9.92 7.00
N ALA A 154 27.85 8.78 6.53
CA ALA A 154 29.08 8.17 7.02
C ALA A 154 30.31 9.12 7.12
N PRO A 155 30.59 10.02 6.15
CA PRO A 155 31.70 10.95 6.27
C PRO A 155 31.53 11.98 7.40
N VAL A 156 30.29 12.34 7.76
CA VAL A 156 29.98 13.30 8.84
C VAL A 156 30.16 12.66 10.22
N ALA A 157 29.80 11.38 10.35
CA ALA A 157 30.01 10.63 11.59
C ALA A 157 31.52 10.47 11.91
N ARG A 158 32.35 10.28 10.88
CA ARG A 158 33.81 10.09 11.02
C ARG A 158 34.57 11.37 11.37
N THR A 159 34.03 12.56 11.07
CA THR A 159 34.64 13.84 11.47
C THR A 159 34.35 14.20 12.93
N GLY A 160 33.22 13.75 13.49
CA GLY A 160 32.88 13.94 14.91
C GLY A 160 33.78 13.15 15.88
N GLU A 161 34.32 12.00 15.47
CA GLU A 161 35.25 11.21 16.29
C GLU A 161 36.67 11.79 16.37
N LYS A 162 37.03 12.76 15.50
CA LYS A 162 38.40 13.27 15.38
C LYS A 162 38.68 14.58 16.12
N THR A 163 37.84 14.99 17.06
CA THR A 163 38.16 16.14 17.94
C THR A 163 38.61 15.63 19.32
N PRO A 164 39.87 15.18 19.49
CA PRO A 164 40.41 15.03 20.83
C PRO A 164 40.53 16.42 21.47
N ALA A 165 40.07 16.49 22.71
CA ALA A 165 40.09 17.68 23.54
C ALA A 165 41.49 18.32 23.54
N ARG A 166 41.51 19.62 23.28
CA ARG A 166 42.63 20.53 23.48
C ARG A 166 43.14 20.37 24.92
N SER A 167 44.31 19.75 25.12
CA SER A 167 45.06 19.96 26.35
C SER A 167 45.79 21.29 26.22
N GLU A 168 45.22 22.36 26.78
CA GLU A 168 46.01 23.55 27.08
C GLU A 168 46.90 23.20 28.28
N SER A 169 48.21 23.25 28.06
CA SER A 169 49.25 23.31 29.08
C SER A 169 49.73 24.75 29.22
#